data_AF-A0A1C5HRP1-F1
#
_entry.id   AF-A0A1C5HRP1-F1
#
_cell.length_a   1.000
_cell.length_b   1.000
_cell.length_c   1.000
_cell.angle_alpha   90.00
_cell.angle_beta   90.00
_cell.angle_gamma   90.00
#
_symmetry.space_group_name_H-M   'P 1'
#
loop_
_entity.id
_entity.type
_entity.pdbx_description
1 polymer ?
#
loop_
_entity_poly.entity_id
_entity_poly.type
_entity_poly.pdbx_seq_one_letter_code
_entity_poly.pdbx_strand_id
1 'polypeptide(L)'
;MTLPRPVPNVTRAELEEHEPVKRSEIVRTAMGVCLSSVAHVGGGLVAANSLWDGRDSPAEWTFYYAGAGCCLLPLTGTIAWLLTTTESTRRTGQGVIIGAVVATIVAGLALLTGYAPPWISAGWTGDGWS
;
A
#
# COMPACT_ATOMS: atom_id res chain seq x y z
N MET A 1 14.49 36.30 -40.95
CA MET A 1 14.81 34.86 -41.05
C MET A 1 15.69 34.50 -39.87
N THR A 2 15.10 33.94 -38.82
CA THR A 2 15.81 33.49 -37.61
C THR A 2 16.27 32.07 -37.82
N LEU A 3 17.57 31.82 -37.74
CA LEU A 3 18.14 30.47 -37.85
C LEU A 3 17.63 29.59 -36.69
N PRO A 4 17.29 28.31 -36.94
CA PRO A 4 16.91 27.38 -35.88
C PRO A 4 18.10 27.17 -34.94
N ARG A 5 17.83 27.20 -33.62
CA ARG A 5 18.85 26.92 -32.61
C ARG A 5 19.28 25.45 -32.73
N PRO A 6 20.58 25.15 -32.59
CA PRO A 6 21.06 23.78 -32.59
C PRO A 6 20.41 23.01 -31.43
N VAL A 7 19.86 21.83 -31.74
CA VAL A 7 19.34 20.90 -30.74
C VAL A 7 20.55 20.38 -29.95
N PRO A 8 20.56 20.46 -28.61
CA PRO A 8 21.67 19.96 -27.82
C PRO A 8 21.84 18.45 -28.08
N ASN A 9 23.04 18.08 -28.50
CA ASN A 9 23.41 16.70 -28.77
C ASN A 9 23.61 16.00 -27.42
N VAL A 10 22.51 15.50 -26.83
CA VAL A 10 22.55 14.71 -25.60
C VAL A 10 23.38 13.46 -25.89
N THR A 11 24.53 13.37 -25.24
CA THR A 11 25.47 12.28 -25.53
C THR A 11 24.97 10.99 -24.89
N ARG A 12 25.29 9.84 -25.51
CA ARG A 12 24.90 8.51 -25.00
C ARG A 12 25.36 8.28 -23.56
N ALA A 13 26.47 8.90 -23.16
CA ALA A 13 27.00 8.88 -21.79
C ALA A 13 26.08 9.57 -20.77
N GLU A 14 25.47 10.71 -21.12
CA GLU A 14 24.50 11.40 -20.24
C GLU A 14 23.21 10.57 -20.06
N LEU A 15 22.80 9.81 -21.09
CA LEU A 15 21.66 8.89 -20.98
C LEU A 15 21.96 7.70 -20.06
N GLU A 16 23.18 7.15 -20.12
CA GLU A 16 23.60 6.01 -19.29
C GLU A 16 23.86 6.40 -17.82
N GLU A 17 24.26 7.64 -17.54
CA GLU A 17 24.49 8.13 -16.17
C GLU A 17 23.18 8.39 -15.39
N HIS A 18 22.12 8.81 -16.10
CA HIS A 18 20.82 9.10 -15.48
C HIS A 18 19.94 7.86 -15.21
N GLU A 19 20.13 6.77 -15.95
CA GLU A 19 19.36 5.53 -15.81
C GLU A 19 19.51 4.82 -14.43
N PRO A 20 20.72 4.63 -13.86
CA PRO A 20 20.89 3.92 -12.59
C PRO A 20 20.29 4.68 -11.41
N VAL A 21 20.38 6.01 -11.40
CA VAL A 21 19.79 6.86 -10.37
C VAL A 21 18.26 6.70 -10.38
N LYS A 22 17.64 6.79 -11.56
CA LYS A 22 16.19 6.65 -11.74
C LYS A 22 15.67 5.27 -11.32
N ARG A 23 16.38 4.20 -11.66
CA ARG A 23 16.01 2.83 -11.26
C ARG A 23 16.03 2.68 -9.73
N SER A 24 17.04 3.24 -9.06
CA SER A 24 17.16 3.17 -7.60
C SER A 24 16.02 3.88 -6.86
N GLU A 25 15.54 5.01 -7.39
CA GLU A 25 14.41 5.75 -6.81
C GLU A 25 13.09 4.97 -6.94
N ILE A 26 12.88 4.33 -8.10
CA ILE A 26 11.70 3.49 -8.35
C ILE A 26 11.67 2.32 -7.37
N VAL A 27 12.80 1.63 -7.19
CA VAL A 27 12.90 0.49 -6.26
C VAL A 27 12.62 0.93 -4.83
N ARG A 28 13.17 2.05 -4.37
CA ARG A 28 12.90 2.60 -3.03
C ARG A 28 11.43 2.94 -2.83
N THR A 29 10.81 3.54 -3.84
CA THR A 29 9.37 3.85 -3.82
C THR A 29 8.53 2.58 -3.76
N ALA A 30 8.82 1.60 -4.63
CA ALA A 30 8.11 0.32 -4.66
C ALA A 30 8.24 -0.43 -3.32
N MET A 31 9.43 -0.42 -2.72
CA MET A 31 9.65 -1.00 -1.40
C MET A 31 8.76 -0.36 -0.33
N GLY A 32 8.66 0.98 -0.32
CA GLY A 32 7.76 1.68 0.59
C GLY A 32 6.28 1.30 0.40
N VAL A 33 5.84 1.18 -0.86
CA VAL A 33 4.48 0.72 -1.19
C VAL A 33 4.24 -0.67 -0.63
N CYS A 34 5.12 -1.63 -0.97
CA CYS A 34 4.98 -3.03 -0.56
C CYS A 34 4.95 -3.18 0.96
N LEU A 35 5.86 -2.52 1.69
CA LEU A 35 5.93 -2.61 3.14
C LEU A 35 4.66 -2.07 3.81
N SER A 36 4.17 -0.92 3.35
CA SER A 36 2.94 -0.32 3.85
C SER A 36 1.72 -1.21 3.57
N SER A 37 1.61 -1.74 2.35
CA SER A 37 0.53 -2.64 1.96
C SER A 37 0.53 -3.94 2.78
N VAL A 38 1.71 -4.55 3.01
CA VAL A 38 1.81 -5.76 3.85
C VAL A 38 1.39 -5.48 5.28
N ALA A 39 1.81 -4.35 5.86
CA ALA A 39 1.45 -3.98 7.22
C ALA A 39 -0.07 -3.79 7.37
N HIS A 40 -0.71 -3.08 6.44
CA HIS A 40 -2.15 -2.81 6.49
C HIS A 40 -3.00 -4.04 6.17
N VAL A 41 -2.66 -4.79 5.11
CA VAL A 41 -3.40 -6.01 4.73
C VAL A 41 -3.20 -7.10 5.78
N GLY A 42 -1.95 -7.36 6.17
CA GLY A 42 -1.62 -8.38 7.15
C GLY A 42 -2.15 -8.05 8.55
N GLY A 43 -1.98 -6.80 9.00
CA GLY A 43 -2.53 -6.33 10.26
C GLY A 43 -4.07 -6.40 10.29
N GLY A 44 -4.72 -5.99 9.19
CA GLY A 44 -6.17 -6.11 9.03
C GLY A 44 -6.65 -7.56 9.11
N LEU A 45 -5.98 -8.47 8.39
CA LEU A 45 -6.29 -9.90 8.41
C LEU A 45 -6.13 -10.51 9.81
N VAL A 46 -5.03 -10.20 10.50
CA VAL A 46 -4.79 -10.72 11.87
C VAL A 46 -5.85 -10.21 12.82
N ALA A 47 -6.16 -8.92 12.79
CA ALA A 47 -7.18 -8.35 13.66
C ALA A 47 -8.58 -8.93 13.38
N ALA A 48 -8.98 -9.00 12.11
CA ALA A 48 -10.27 -9.55 11.71
C ALA A 48 -10.41 -11.02 12.13
N ASN A 49 -9.41 -11.86 11.86
CA ASN A 49 -9.44 -13.27 12.23
C ASN A 49 -9.32 -13.52 13.74
N SER A 50 -8.74 -12.58 14.50
CA SER A 50 -8.64 -12.71 15.97
C SER A 50 -9.94 -12.31 16.68
N LEU A 51 -10.72 -11.42 16.07
CA LEU A 51 -11.98 -10.91 16.63
C LEU A 51 -13.19 -11.70 16.13
N TRP A 52 -13.12 -12.27 14.92
CA TRP A 52 -14.19 -13.06 14.33
C TRP A 52 -14.26 -14.46 14.93
N ASP A 53 -15.38 -14.79 15.57
CA ASP A 53 -15.59 -16.07 16.26
C ASP A 53 -16.25 -17.16 15.40
N GLY A 54 -16.52 -16.86 14.12
CA GLY A 54 -17.17 -17.76 13.18
C GLY A 54 -18.71 -17.79 13.26
N ARG A 55 -19.31 -17.17 14.29
CA ARG A 55 -20.76 -16.97 14.43
C ARG A 55 -21.19 -15.59 13.96
N ASP A 56 -20.28 -14.64 14.04
CA ASP A 56 -20.40 -13.29 13.49
C ASP A 56 -20.60 -13.31 11.98
N SER A 57 -21.36 -12.34 11.48
CA SER A 57 -21.64 -12.20 10.05
C SER A 57 -20.36 -11.85 9.26
N PRO A 58 -20.28 -12.20 7.96
CA PRO A 58 -19.15 -11.79 7.11
C PRO A 58 -18.96 -10.27 7.07
N ALA A 59 -20.03 -9.48 7.27
CA ALA A 59 -19.97 -8.03 7.35
C ALA A 59 -19.19 -7.54 8.59
N GLU A 60 -19.31 -8.22 9.73
CA GLU A 60 -18.54 -7.90 10.95
C GLU A 60 -17.06 -8.21 10.77
N TRP A 61 -16.71 -9.32 10.11
CA TRP A 61 -15.32 -9.61 9.73
C TRP A 61 -14.73 -8.47 8.88
N THR A 62 -15.46 -8.01 7.86
CA THR A 62 -15.04 -6.91 6.99
C THR A 62 -14.91 -5.59 7.77
N PHE A 63 -15.78 -5.37 8.75
CA PHE A 63 -15.69 -4.24 9.67
C PHE A 63 -14.40 -4.28 10.50
N TYR A 64 -14.06 -5.42 11.09
CA TYR A 64 -12.82 -5.57 11.86
C TYR A 64 -11.57 -5.41 10.99
N TYR A 65 -11.58 -5.98 9.77
CA TYR A 65 -10.49 -5.83 8.81
C TYR A 65 -10.23 -4.36 8.49
N ALA A 66 -11.28 -3.61 8.12
CA ALA A 66 -11.14 -2.22 7.75
C ALA A 66 -10.85 -1.31 8.95
N GLY A 67 -11.46 -1.58 10.10
CA GLY A 67 -11.21 -0.85 11.35
C GLY A 67 -9.75 -0.95 11.78
N ALA A 68 -9.15 -2.13 11.71
CA ALA A 68 -7.73 -2.33 12.01
C ALA A 68 -6.81 -1.56 11.04
N GLY A 69 -7.12 -1.54 9.74
CA GLY A 69 -6.41 -0.71 8.77
C GLY A 69 -6.44 0.78 9.13
N CYS A 70 -7.61 1.29 9.52
CA CYS A 70 -7.75 2.68 9.99
C CYS A 70 -6.91 2.97 11.24
N CYS A 71 -6.83 2.03 12.19
CA CYS A 71 -6.02 2.18 13.40
C CYS A 71 -4.51 2.22 13.11
N LEU A 72 -4.05 1.66 11.99
CA LEU A 72 -2.64 1.71 11.56
C LEU A 72 -2.26 3.01 10.85
N LEU A 73 -3.23 3.85 10.45
CA LEU A 73 -2.96 5.09 9.73
C LEU A 73 -2.10 6.10 10.50
N PRO A 74 -2.32 6.37 11.81
CA PRO A 74 -1.47 7.29 12.55
C PRO A 74 -0.01 6.81 12.60
N LEU A 75 0.20 5.51 12.81
CA LEU A 75 1.53 4.93 12.93
C LEU A 75 2.26 4.94 11.58
N THR A 76 1.58 4.53 10.50
CA THR A 76 2.14 4.59 9.14
C THR A 76 2.37 6.02 8.65
N GLY A 77 1.50 6.96 9.03
CA GLY A 77 1.67 8.40 8.77
C GLY A 77 2.92 8.96 9.45
N THR A 78 3.16 8.63 10.72
CA THR A 78 4.37 9.05 11.44
C THR A 78 5.64 8.45 10.82
N ILE A 79 5.62 7.16 10.47
CA ILE A 79 6.77 6.51 9.79
C ILE A 79 7.03 7.17 8.43
N ALA A 80 5.98 7.39 7.64
CA ALA A 80 6.10 8.07 6.36
C ALA A 80 6.71 9.46 6.52
N TRP A 81 6.21 10.24 7.49
CA TRP A 81 6.74 11.57 7.79
C TRP A 81 8.24 11.51 8.09
N LEU A 82 8.66 10.66 9.03
CA LEU A 82 10.08 10.46 9.38
C LEU A 82 10.95 10.03 8.18
N LEU A 83 10.43 9.16 7.32
CA LEU A 83 11.15 8.73 6.12
C LEU A 83 11.25 9.85 5.07
N THR A 84 10.24 10.73 4.99
CA THR A 84 10.25 11.85 4.03
C THR A 84 11.12 13.03 4.44
N THR A 85 11.42 13.20 5.74
CA THR A 85 12.30 14.27 6.21
C THR A 85 13.78 14.03 5.92
N THR A 86 14.17 12.79 5.62
CA THR A 86 15.56 12.42 5.30
C THR A 86 15.72 12.16 3.81
N GLU A 87 16.69 12.81 3.16
CA GLU A 87 16.86 12.75 1.69
C GLU A 87 17.14 11.34 1.16
N SER A 88 17.91 10.54 1.91
CA SER A 88 18.24 9.16 1.53
C SER A 88 17.02 8.22 1.51
N THR A 89 16.01 8.48 2.37
CA THR A 89 14.81 7.65 2.53
C THR A 89 13.55 8.28 1.94
N ARG A 90 13.63 9.51 1.41
CA ARG A 90 12.46 10.27 0.96
C ARG A 90 11.55 9.51 0.00
N ARG A 91 12.15 8.81 -0.98
CA ARG A 91 11.42 7.99 -1.96
C ARG A 91 10.69 6.81 -1.32
N THR A 92 11.33 6.17 -0.34
CA THR A 92 10.69 5.12 0.46
C THR A 92 9.50 5.69 1.23
N GLY A 93 9.65 6.85 1.87
CA GLY A 93 8.56 7.53 2.57
C GLY A 93 7.37 7.87 1.66
N GLN A 94 7.63 8.39 0.46
CA GLN A 94 6.59 8.60 -0.57
C GLN A 94 5.88 7.29 -0.94
N GLY A 95 6.64 6.20 -1.10
CA GLY A 95 6.10 4.86 -1.32
C GLY A 95 5.17 4.41 -0.20
N VAL A 96 5.54 4.63 1.07
CA VAL A 96 4.70 4.29 2.23
C VAL A 96 3.36 5.02 2.20
N ILE A 97 3.37 6.31 1.85
CA ILE A 97 2.14 7.11 1.70
C ILE A 97 1.25 6.52 0.61
N ILE A 98 1.80 6.24 -0.56
CA ILE A 98 1.06 5.64 -1.68
C ILE A 98 0.45 4.30 -1.26
N GLY A 99 1.26 3.42 -0.65
CA GLY A 99 0.80 2.12 -0.17
C GLY A 99 -0.31 2.22 0.88
N ALA A 100 -0.22 3.19 1.78
CA ALA A 100 -1.25 3.43 2.79
C ALA A 100 -2.56 3.92 2.16
N VAL A 101 -2.50 4.87 1.21
CA VAL A 101 -3.68 5.35 0.49
C VAL A 101 -4.36 4.21 -0.27
N VAL A 102 -3.59 3.39 -0.99
CA VAL A 102 -4.12 2.23 -1.72
C VAL A 102 -4.77 1.24 -0.75
N ALA A 103 -4.12 0.91 0.36
CA ALA A 103 -4.69 0.01 1.36
C ALA A 103 -6.00 0.54 1.95
N THR A 104 -6.07 1.84 2.27
CA THR A 104 -7.30 2.49 2.75
C THR A 104 -8.43 2.42 1.72
N ILE A 105 -8.13 2.67 0.44
CA ILE A 105 -9.12 2.55 -0.64
C ILE A 105 -9.66 1.11 -0.72
N VAL A 106 -8.77 0.11 -0.68
CA VAL A 106 -9.17 -1.31 -0.71
C VAL A 106 -10.04 -1.67 0.49
N ALA A 107 -9.67 -1.24 1.70
CA ALA A 107 -10.46 -1.45 2.90
C ALA A 107 -11.84 -0.76 2.83
N GLY A 108 -11.88 0.48 2.32
CA GLY A 108 -13.13 1.21 2.09
C GLY A 108 -14.02 0.54 1.05
N LEU A 109 -13.46 0.04 -0.05
CA LEU A 109 -14.21 -0.73 -1.05
C LEU A 109 -14.76 -2.03 -0.46
N ALA A 110 -13.97 -2.75 0.35
CA ALA A 110 -14.43 -3.96 1.02
C ALA A 110 -15.63 -3.66 1.94
N LEU A 111 -15.56 -2.58 2.74
CA LEU A 111 -16.69 -2.11 3.56
C LEU A 111 -17.93 -1.77 2.73
N LEU A 112 -17.77 -0.99 1.65
CA LEU A 112 -18.89 -0.51 0.83
C LEU A 112 -19.59 -1.65 0.07
N THR A 113 -18.82 -2.65 -0.37
CA THR A 113 -19.35 -3.80 -1.11
C THR A 113 -19.81 -4.94 -0.20
N GLY A 114 -19.50 -4.88 1.10
CA GLY A 114 -19.67 -6.00 2.02
C GLY A 114 -18.81 -7.20 1.62
N TYR A 115 -17.72 -6.99 0.88
CA TYR A 115 -16.86 -8.07 0.45
C TYR A 115 -16.21 -8.74 1.65
N ALA A 116 -16.46 -10.03 1.79
CA ALA A 116 -15.73 -10.93 2.66
C ALA A 116 -15.09 -12.03 1.82
N PRO A 117 -13.88 -12.49 2.17
CA PRO A 117 -13.25 -13.59 1.46
C PRO A 117 -14.08 -14.88 1.52
N PRO A 118 -14.04 -15.74 0.50
CA PRO A 118 -14.88 -16.94 0.43
C PRO A 118 -14.77 -17.88 1.65
N TRP A 119 -13.60 -17.97 2.29
CA TRP A 119 -13.40 -18.81 3.47
C TRP A 119 -14.13 -18.27 4.72
N ILE A 120 -14.34 -16.95 4.81
CA ILE A 120 -15.13 -16.32 5.86
C ILE A 120 -16.61 -16.62 5.63
N SER A 121 -17.09 -16.41 4.41
CA SER A 121 -18.48 -16.71 4.05
C SER A 121 -18.81 -18.20 4.23
N ALA A 122 -17.90 -19.10 3.87
CA ALA A 122 -18.08 -20.55 4.06
C ALA A 122 -18.08 -20.95 5.55
N GLY A 123 -17.19 -20.38 6.36
CA GLY A 123 -17.19 -20.61 7.81
C GLY A 123 -18.51 -20.18 8.47
N TRP A 124 -19.12 -19.09 7.98
CA TRP A 124 -20.41 -18.60 8.48
C TRP A 124 -21.62 -19.46 8.06
N THR A 125 -21.64 -19.98 6.82
CA THR A 125 -22.74 -20.85 6.35
C THR A 125 -22.65 -22.29 6.88
N GLY A 126 -21.56 -22.64 7.57
CA GLY A 126 -21.28 -24.00 8.03
C GLY A 126 -20.72 -24.92 6.93
N ASP A 127 -20.33 -24.37 5.78
CA ASP A 127 -19.73 -25.10 4.65
C ASP A 127 -18.18 -25.04 4.66
N GLY A 128 -17.60 -24.27 5.59
CA GLY A 128 -16.17 -24.14 5.83
C GLY A 128 -15.61 -25.34 6.58
N TRP A 129 -14.35 -25.69 6.31
CA TRP A 129 -13.72 -26.91 6.81
C TRP A 129 -13.75 -27.01 8.35
N SER A 130 -14.40 -28.09 8.81
CA SER A 130 -14.61 -28.63 10.18
C SER A 130 -15.36 -27.75 11.18
#